data_AF-A0A961RQK7-F1
#
_entry.id   AF-A0A961RQK7-F1
#
_cell.length_a   1.000
_cell.length_b   1.000
_cell.length_c   1.000
_cell.angle_alpha   90.00
_cell.angle_beta   90.00
_cell.angle_gamma   90.00
#
_symmetry.space_group_name_H-M   'P 1'
#
loop_
_entity.id
_entity.type
_entity.pdbx_description
1 polymer ?
#
loop_
_entity_poly.entity_id
_entity_poly.type
_entity_poly.pdbx_seq_one_letter_code
_entity_poly.pdbx_strand_id
1 'polypeptide(L)'
;MNTFTYVAIRAAKHKPPFENRRGGKRMETDFTPYQSLFGGLLIGLSAVMLMAFNGRIAGMTGIVGGILPPYAKDNGWRIAFLAGAIIGPVLYMAAGGVVPFAVPVSMPAMIVGGFIVGMGVVYGSGCTSGHGVCGMARFSPRSIIATVTFMITTGLTVYVMRHVIGG
;
A
#
# COMPACT_ATOMS: atom_id res chain seq x y z
N MET A 1 -9.92 30.89 -8.39
CA MET A 1 -8.71 30.09 -8.07
C MET A 1 -8.63 29.98 -6.55
N ASN A 2 -9.17 28.92 -5.96
CA ASN A 2 -9.43 28.89 -4.52
C ASN A 2 -8.14 28.70 -3.72
N THR A 3 -8.05 29.37 -2.57
CA THR A 3 -6.94 29.33 -1.61
C THR A 3 -6.51 27.89 -1.25
N PHE A 4 -7.44 26.93 -1.27
CA PHE A 4 -7.18 25.50 -1.09
C PHE A 4 -6.28 24.88 -2.18
N THR A 5 -6.51 25.24 -3.45
CA THR A 5 -5.68 24.80 -4.57
C THR A 5 -4.29 25.44 -4.50
N TYR A 6 -4.20 26.70 -4.06
CA TYR A 6 -2.93 27.42 -3.95
C TYR A 6 -2.04 26.88 -2.82
N VAL A 7 -2.62 26.46 -1.69
CA VAL A 7 -1.87 25.85 -0.58
C VAL A 7 -1.44 24.41 -0.92
N ALA A 8 -2.27 23.63 -1.62
CA ALA A 8 -1.89 22.30 -2.12
C ALA A 8 -0.74 22.36 -3.14
N ILE A 9 -0.77 23.35 -4.04
CA ILE A 9 0.31 23.59 -5.02
C ILE A 9 1.58 24.10 -4.33
N ARG A 10 1.48 24.95 -3.30
CA ARG A 10 2.66 25.48 -2.60
C ARG A 10 3.33 24.47 -1.67
N ALA A 11 2.58 23.51 -1.11
CA ALA A 11 3.13 22.38 -0.38
C ALA A 11 3.92 21.41 -1.30
N ALA A 12 3.54 21.30 -2.58
CA ALA A 12 4.27 20.53 -3.59
C ALA A 12 5.56 21.23 -4.09
N LYS A 13 5.71 22.55 -3.83
CA LYS A 13 6.89 23.34 -4.21
C LYS A 13 8.03 23.32 -3.19
N HIS A 14 7.87 22.64 -2.05
CA HIS A 14 9.03 22.38 -1.19
C HIS A 14 9.85 21.26 -1.82
N LYS A 15 10.93 21.71 -2.47
CA LYS A 15 12.19 21.03 -2.82
C LYS A 15 12.19 19.54 -2.47
N PRO A 16 12.48 18.61 -3.40
CA PRO A 16 12.56 17.21 -3.05
C PRO A 16 13.50 17.08 -1.83
N PRO A 17 13.06 16.46 -0.71
CA PRO A 17 13.90 16.30 0.48
C PRO A 17 15.13 15.40 0.23
N PHE A 18 15.34 14.97 -1.03
CA PHE A 18 16.47 14.21 -1.53
C PHE A 18 17.60 15.08 -2.08
N GLU A 19 17.71 16.35 -1.68
CA GLU A 19 18.96 17.10 -1.87
C GLU A 19 19.98 16.65 -0.80
N ASN A 20 20.64 15.53 -1.05
CA ASN A 20 21.88 15.19 -0.38
C ASN A 20 22.87 16.34 -0.64
N ARG A 21 23.29 17.03 0.42
CA ARG A 21 24.31 18.10 0.37
C ARG A 21 25.70 17.59 -0.05
N ARG A 22 25.82 16.34 -0.52
CA ARG A 22 26.97 15.78 -1.21
C ARG A 22 26.54 15.32 -2.60
N GLY A 23 26.93 16.09 -3.60
CA GLY A 23 27.15 15.68 -4.99
C GLY A 23 26.16 14.68 -5.60
N GLY A 24 25.24 15.21 -6.41
CA GLY A 24 24.52 14.55 -7.50
C GLY A 24 24.73 13.04 -7.73
N LYS A 25 24.03 12.21 -6.95
CA LYS A 25 23.70 10.84 -7.37
C LYS A 25 22.18 10.71 -7.36
N ARG A 26 21.62 10.34 -8.52
CA ARG A 26 20.24 9.85 -8.62
C ARG A 26 20.06 8.74 -7.60
N MET A 27 18.85 8.61 -7.07
CA MET A 27 18.44 7.41 -6.34
C MET A 27 18.42 6.27 -7.35
N GLU A 28 19.58 5.65 -7.58
CA GLU A 28 19.69 4.36 -8.25
C GLU A 28 18.96 3.39 -7.32
N THR A 29 17.76 2.93 -7.70
CA THR A 29 17.19 1.75 -7.05
C THR A 29 18.11 0.60 -7.42
N ASP A 30 19.01 0.22 -6.51
CA ASP A 30 19.85 -0.95 -6.71
C ASP A 30 18.93 -2.13 -7.06
N PHE A 31 19.14 -2.70 -8.24
CA PHE A 31 18.32 -3.80 -8.72
C PHE A 31 18.67 -5.01 -7.84
N THR A 32 17.83 -5.30 -6.84
CA THR A 32 17.99 -6.42 -5.91
C THR A 32 17.01 -7.56 -6.25
N PRO A 33 17.20 -8.28 -7.37
CA PRO A 33 16.20 -9.21 -7.88
C PRO A 33 15.93 -10.35 -6.91
N TYR A 34 16.96 -10.85 -6.22
CA TYR A 34 16.83 -11.94 -5.25
C TYR A 34 16.00 -11.51 -4.04
N GLN A 35 16.24 -10.33 -3.47
CA GLN A 35 15.50 -9.83 -2.31
C GLN A 35 14.02 -9.63 -2.65
N SER A 36 13.73 -9.05 -3.82
CA SER A 36 12.35 -8.84 -4.29
C SER A 36 11.63 -10.18 -4.57
N LEU A 37 12.34 -11.17 -5.12
CA LEU A 37 11.79 -12.49 -5.36
C LEU A 37 11.46 -13.22 -4.05
N PHE A 38 12.38 -13.21 -3.07
CA PHE A 38 12.15 -13.80 -1.76
C PHE A 38 10.98 -13.12 -1.03
N GLY A 39 10.91 -11.78 -1.06
CA GLY A 39 9.78 -11.05 -0.48
C GLY A 39 8.44 -11.43 -1.13
N GLY A 40 8.39 -11.49 -2.46
CA GLY A 40 7.18 -11.90 -3.19
C GLY A 40 6.77 -13.34 -2.89
N LEU A 41 7.74 -14.26 -2.82
CA LEU A 41 7.51 -15.67 -2.49
C LEU A 41 6.98 -15.83 -1.06
N LEU A 42 7.53 -15.11 -0.08
CA LEU A 42 7.06 -15.12 1.30
C LEU A 42 5.63 -14.59 1.44
N ILE A 43 5.30 -13.49 0.74
CA ILE A 43 3.93 -12.93 0.74
C ILE A 43 2.95 -13.92 0.09
N GLY A 44 3.32 -14.50 -1.05
CA GLY A 44 2.50 -15.49 -1.76
C GLY A 44 2.27 -16.75 -0.92
N LEU A 45 3.32 -17.28 -0.31
CA LEU A 45 3.25 -18.47 0.55
C LEU A 45 2.37 -18.21 1.78
N SER A 46 2.50 -17.03 2.39
CA SER A 46 1.63 -16.62 3.51
C SER A 46 0.16 -16.55 3.10
N ALA A 47 -0.14 -15.99 1.92
CA ALA A 47 -1.50 -15.90 1.40
C ALA A 47 -2.09 -17.29 1.08
N VAL A 48 -1.30 -18.19 0.51
CA VAL A 48 -1.70 -19.58 0.21
C VAL A 48 -1.91 -20.37 1.50
N MET A 49 -1.03 -20.25 2.50
CA MET A 49 -1.21 -20.89 3.81
C MET A 49 -2.51 -20.42 4.47
N LEU A 50 -2.80 -19.11 4.45
CA LEU A 50 -4.05 -18.60 5.01
C LEU A 50 -5.27 -19.19 4.29
N MET A 51 -5.20 -19.30 2.96
CA MET A 51 -6.27 -19.90 2.15
C MET A 51 -6.41 -21.41 2.38
N ALA A 52 -5.30 -22.13 2.54
CA ALA A 52 -5.28 -23.57 2.74
C ALA A 52 -5.81 -23.97 4.14
N PHE A 53 -5.41 -23.27 5.20
CA PHE A 53 -5.79 -23.62 6.57
C PHE A 53 -7.14 -23.03 6.99
N ASN A 54 -7.43 -21.78 6.62
CA ASN A 54 -8.64 -21.09 7.07
C ASN A 54 -9.71 -20.97 5.98
N GLY A 55 -9.42 -21.32 4.72
CA GLY A 55 -10.34 -21.10 3.59
C GLY A 55 -10.64 -19.62 3.33
N ARG A 56 -9.83 -18.71 3.89
CA ARG A 56 -10.06 -17.25 3.83
C ARG A 56 -9.04 -16.57 2.91
N ILE A 57 -9.44 -15.38 2.43
CA ILE A 57 -8.65 -14.56 1.50
C ILE A 57 -7.88 -13.50 2.28
N ALA A 58 -6.58 -13.33 1.99
CA ALA A 58 -5.74 -12.29 2.58
C ALA A 58 -6.05 -10.91 1.95
N GLY A 59 -7.00 -10.18 2.52
CA GLY A 59 -7.35 -8.81 2.10
C GLY A 59 -7.42 -7.87 3.28
N MET A 60 -6.53 -6.87 3.34
CA MET A 60 -6.39 -6.01 4.52
C MET A 60 -7.67 -5.23 4.83
N THR A 61 -8.33 -4.66 3.81
CA THR A 61 -9.63 -3.99 3.99
C THR A 61 -10.70 -4.94 4.51
N GLY A 62 -10.75 -6.17 3.98
CA GLY A 62 -11.71 -7.16 4.43
C GLY A 62 -11.48 -7.49 5.90
N ILE A 63 -10.22 -7.72 6.28
CA ILE A 63 -9.79 -8.05 7.64
C ILE A 63 -10.13 -6.93 8.62
N VAL A 64 -9.70 -5.70 8.35
CA VAL A 64 -9.98 -4.51 9.16
C VAL A 64 -11.47 -4.22 9.22
N GLY A 65 -12.17 -4.29 8.09
CA GLY A 65 -13.61 -4.03 8.00
C GLY A 65 -14.46 -5.00 8.82
N GLY A 66 -14.06 -6.26 8.99
CA GLY A 66 -14.80 -7.20 9.84
C GLY A 66 -14.52 -7.11 11.34
N ILE A 67 -13.51 -6.32 11.73
CA ILE A 67 -13.25 -5.96 13.14
C ILE A 67 -13.99 -4.66 13.49
N LEU A 68 -14.54 -3.95 12.51
CA LEU A 68 -15.42 -2.80 12.72
C LEU A 68 -16.89 -3.25 12.80
N PRO A 69 -17.76 -2.51 13.52
CA PRO A 69 -19.18 -2.81 13.58
C PRO A 69 -19.83 -2.75 12.19
N PRO A 70 -20.70 -3.70 11.80
CA PRO A 70 -21.07 -4.92 12.54
C PRO A 70 -19.95 -5.96 12.52
N TYR A 71 -19.52 -6.38 13.72
CA TYR A 71 -18.42 -7.33 13.89
C TYR A 71 -18.72 -8.66 13.18
N ALA A 72 -17.73 -9.19 12.46
CA ALA A 72 -17.81 -10.55 11.96
C ALA A 72 -17.75 -11.55 13.13
N LYS A 73 -18.46 -12.68 13.01
CA LYS A 73 -18.43 -13.76 14.02
C LYS A 73 -17.06 -14.43 14.13
N ASP A 74 -16.23 -14.32 13.09
CA ASP A 74 -14.93 -14.99 12.95
C ASP A 74 -13.75 -13.99 13.06
N ASN A 75 -13.49 -13.48 14.27
CA ASN A 75 -12.44 -12.47 14.51
C ASN A 75 -11.07 -13.04 14.87
N GLY A 76 -10.99 -14.28 15.37
CA GLY A 76 -9.74 -14.88 15.85
C GLY A 76 -8.61 -14.87 14.80
N TRP A 77 -8.88 -15.34 13.58
CA TRP A 77 -7.89 -15.35 12.50
C TRP A 77 -7.55 -13.95 11.98
N ARG A 78 -8.50 -13.01 12.02
CA ARG A 78 -8.33 -11.61 11.57
C ARG A 78 -7.38 -10.87 12.49
N ILE A 79 -7.58 -11.03 13.80
CA ILE A 79 -6.71 -10.45 14.82
C ILE A 79 -5.33 -11.08 14.76
N ALA A 80 -5.23 -12.42 14.62
CA ALA A 80 -3.95 -13.10 14.46
C ALA A 80 -3.16 -12.60 13.23
N PHE A 81 -3.85 -12.39 12.11
CA PHE A 81 -3.24 -11.85 10.90
C PHE A 81 -2.73 -10.41 11.10
N LEU A 82 -3.54 -9.53 11.70
CA LEU A 82 -3.13 -8.15 11.99
C LEU A 82 -2.00 -8.09 13.00
N ALA A 83 -2.05 -8.92 14.05
CA ALA A 83 -0.97 -9.05 15.02
C ALA A 83 0.32 -9.48 14.32
N GLY A 84 0.28 -10.50 13.46
CA GLY A 84 1.44 -10.91 12.66
C GLY A 84 1.99 -9.80 11.77
N ALA A 85 1.12 -9.04 11.10
CA ALA A 85 1.51 -7.91 10.25
C ALA A 85 2.20 -6.77 11.02
N ILE A 86 1.86 -6.57 12.30
CA ILE A 86 2.49 -5.58 13.19
C ILE A 86 3.76 -6.15 13.83
N ILE A 87 3.72 -7.40 14.31
CA ILE A 87 4.83 -8.06 15.00
C ILE A 87 6.02 -8.25 14.05
N GLY A 88 5.79 -8.59 12.78
CA GLY A 88 6.85 -8.78 11.78
C GLY A 88 7.87 -7.63 11.70
N PRO A 89 7.45 -6.40 11.35
CA PRO A 89 8.35 -5.25 11.31
C PRO A 89 8.90 -4.88 12.70
N VAL A 90 8.15 -5.08 13.78
CA VAL A 90 8.63 -4.82 15.16
C VAL A 90 9.79 -5.75 15.53
N LEU A 91 9.68 -7.05 15.24
CA LEU A 91 10.75 -8.02 15.47
C LEU A 91 11.98 -7.72 14.60
N TYR A 92 11.77 -7.29 13.35
CA TYR A 92 12.87 -6.87 12.48
C TYR A 92 13.62 -5.66 13.05
N MET A 93 12.89 -4.67 13.57
CA MET A 93 13.51 -3.52 14.25
C MET A 93 14.21 -3.93 15.55
N ALA A 94 13.62 -4.82 16.34
CA ALA A 94 14.22 -5.33 17.58
C ALA A 94 15.51 -6.14 17.33
N ALA A 95 15.60 -6.82 16.18
CA ALA A 95 16.80 -7.53 15.73
C ALA A 95 17.91 -6.59 15.19
N GLY A 96 17.73 -5.27 15.28
CA GLY A 96 18.70 -4.28 14.81
C GLY A 96 18.53 -3.86 13.34
N GLY A 97 17.46 -4.30 12.68
CA GLY A 97 17.11 -3.86 11.34
C GLY A 97 16.64 -2.41 11.32
N VAL A 98 17.22 -1.58 10.45
CA VAL A 98 16.79 -0.19 10.26
C VAL A 98 15.82 -0.13 9.10
N VAL A 99 14.57 0.25 9.36
CA VAL A 99 13.59 0.55 8.31
C VAL A 99 13.70 2.04 7.99
N PRO A 100 14.22 2.44 6.82
CA PRO A 100 14.31 3.85 6.45
C PRO A 100 12.89 4.42 6.27
N PHE A 101 12.35 5.02 7.32
CA PHE A 101 11.01 5.62 7.31
C PHE A 101 11.12 7.09 6.88
N ALA A 102 11.01 7.32 5.57
CA ALA A 102 10.89 8.66 5.01
C ALA A 102 9.49 8.83 4.41
N VAL A 103 8.69 9.70 5.00
CA VAL A 103 7.36 10.08 4.48
C VAL A 103 7.50 11.45 3.82
N PRO A 104 7.68 11.52 2.50
CA PRO A 104 7.92 12.79 1.79
C PRO A 104 6.62 13.58 1.54
N VAL A 105 5.59 13.41 2.38
CA VAL A 105 4.26 14.01 2.20
C VAL A 105 3.78 14.66 3.50
N SER A 106 3.07 15.78 3.37
CA SER A 106 2.53 16.51 4.52
C SER A 106 1.42 15.70 5.21
N MET A 107 1.29 15.84 6.54
CA MET A 107 0.23 15.19 7.32
C MET A 107 -1.18 15.41 6.74
N PRO A 108 -1.56 16.63 6.29
CA PRO A 108 -2.87 16.83 5.66
C PRO A 108 -3.04 16.03 4.36
N ALA A 109 -2.00 15.93 3.53
CA ALA A 109 -2.06 15.16 2.29
C ALA A 109 -2.24 13.66 2.56
N MET A 110 -1.63 13.13 3.63
CA MET A 110 -1.84 11.74 4.05
C MET A 110 -3.25 11.48 4.54
N ILE A 111 -3.81 12.36 5.36
CA ILE A 111 -5.18 12.21 5.89
C ILE A 111 -6.19 12.23 4.72
N VAL A 112 -6.08 13.22 3.84
CA VAL A 112 -6.98 13.35 2.69
C VAL A 112 -6.78 12.18 1.71
N GLY A 113 -5.54 11.82 1.40
CA GLY A 113 -5.22 10.70 0.52
C GLY A 113 -5.76 9.38 1.08
N GLY A 114 -5.54 9.12 2.36
CA GLY A 114 -6.05 7.93 3.05
C GLY A 114 -7.58 7.86 3.05
N PHE A 115 -8.26 8.98 3.26
CA PHE A 115 -9.72 9.05 3.21
C PHE A 115 -10.28 8.75 1.81
N ILE A 116 -9.69 9.36 0.77
CA ILE A 116 -10.09 9.13 -0.64
C ILE A 116 -9.86 7.66 -1.02
N VAL A 117 -8.69 7.11 -0.68
CA VAL A 117 -8.37 5.70 -0.93
C VAL A 117 -9.33 4.79 -0.17
N GLY A 118 -9.65 5.12 1.09
CA GLY A 118 -10.62 4.40 1.91
C GLY A 118 -12.00 4.30 1.24
N MET A 119 -12.55 5.42 0.78
CA MET A 119 -13.79 5.43 0.01
C MET A 119 -13.69 4.59 -1.27
N GLY A 120 -12.61 4.75 -2.04
CA GLY A 120 -12.39 4.00 -3.27
C GLY A 120 -12.34 2.48 -3.05
N VAL A 121 -11.73 2.04 -1.96
CA VAL A 121 -11.63 0.63 -1.58
C VAL A 121 -13.00 0.05 -1.15
N VAL A 122 -13.84 0.85 -0.50
CA VAL A 122 -15.22 0.45 -0.15
C VAL A 122 -16.07 0.29 -1.41
N TYR A 123 -16.06 1.27 -2.32
CA TYR A 123 -16.78 1.18 -3.60
C TYR A 123 -16.22 0.11 -4.53
N GLY A 124 -14.90 -0.10 -4.49
CA GLY A 124 -14.20 -1.18 -5.18
C GLY A 124 -14.43 -2.55 -4.56
N SER A 125 -15.12 -2.64 -3.40
CA SER A 125 -15.42 -3.87 -2.64
C SER A 125 -14.18 -4.72 -2.36
N GLY A 126 -13.04 -4.07 -2.17
CA GLY A 126 -11.76 -4.72 -1.93
C GLY A 126 -10.57 -3.78 -2.11
N CYS A 127 -9.43 -4.20 -1.55
CA CYS A 127 -8.15 -3.55 -1.78
C CYS A 127 -7.36 -4.23 -2.89
N THR A 128 -6.33 -3.54 -3.35
CA THR A 128 -5.34 -4.04 -4.31
C THR A 128 -4.60 -5.28 -3.83
N SER A 129 -4.35 -5.43 -2.53
CA SER A 129 -3.70 -6.63 -2.01
C SER A 129 -4.61 -7.86 -2.13
N GLY A 130 -5.91 -7.71 -1.84
CA GLY A 130 -6.89 -8.79 -1.94
C GLY A 130 -7.21 -9.17 -3.38
N HIS A 131 -7.46 -8.17 -4.23
CA HIS A 131 -7.72 -8.39 -5.65
C HIS A 131 -6.47 -8.83 -6.43
N GLY A 132 -5.33 -8.24 -6.11
CA GLY A 132 -4.06 -8.52 -6.78
C GLY A 132 -3.47 -9.85 -6.36
N VAL A 133 -3.18 -10.06 -5.07
CA VAL A 133 -2.47 -11.26 -4.62
C VAL A 133 -3.37 -12.49 -4.70
N CYS A 134 -4.47 -12.50 -3.95
CA CYS A 134 -5.34 -13.68 -3.88
C CYS A 134 -6.33 -13.78 -5.05
N GLY A 135 -6.84 -12.65 -5.54
CA GLY A 135 -7.86 -12.64 -6.58
C GLY A 135 -7.32 -12.99 -7.98
N MET A 136 -6.11 -12.55 -8.33
CA MET A 136 -5.44 -12.97 -9.57
C MET A 136 -4.97 -14.42 -9.48
N ALA A 137 -4.47 -14.88 -8.32
CA ALA A 137 -4.09 -16.28 -8.12
C ALA A 137 -5.27 -17.27 -8.32
N ARG A 138 -6.51 -16.81 -8.10
CA ARG A 138 -7.75 -17.57 -8.34
C ARG A 138 -8.31 -17.42 -9.76
N PHE A 139 -7.59 -16.74 -10.67
CA PHE A 139 -8.03 -16.46 -12.04
C PHE A 139 -9.44 -15.84 -12.14
N SER A 140 -9.82 -14.99 -11.17
CA SER A 140 -11.12 -14.32 -11.22
C SER A 140 -11.10 -13.15 -12.22
N PRO A 141 -11.93 -13.13 -13.28
CA PRO A 141 -11.92 -12.06 -14.28
C PRO A 141 -12.25 -10.70 -13.66
N ARG A 142 -13.19 -10.66 -12.71
CA ARG A 142 -13.53 -9.45 -11.95
C ARG A 142 -12.32 -8.88 -11.21
N SER A 143 -11.45 -9.74 -10.67
CA SER A 143 -10.28 -9.31 -9.91
C SER A 143 -9.16 -8.79 -10.79
N ILE A 144 -8.98 -9.41 -11.96
CA ILE A 144 -8.02 -8.97 -12.96
C ILE A 144 -8.40 -7.56 -13.45
N ILE A 145 -9.66 -7.36 -13.83
CA ILE A 145 -10.15 -6.05 -14.28
C ILE A 145 -9.97 -4.99 -13.20
N ALA A 146 -10.35 -5.28 -11.95
CA ALA A 146 -10.18 -4.35 -10.83
C ALA A 146 -8.70 -3.95 -10.63
N THR A 147 -7.79 -4.92 -10.71
CA THR A 147 -6.35 -4.69 -10.52
C THR A 147 -5.76 -3.88 -11.68
N VAL A 148 -6.11 -4.20 -12.92
CA VAL A 148 -5.65 -3.46 -14.11
C VAL A 148 -6.13 -2.01 -14.06
N THR A 149 -7.41 -1.77 -13.79
CA THR A 149 -7.95 -0.42 -13.65
C THR A 149 -7.22 0.36 -12.56
N PHE A 150 -7.00 -0.25 -11.39
CA PHE A 150 -6.26 0.40 -10.30
C PHE A 150 -4.84 0.79 -10.72
N MET A 151 -4.10 -0.13 -11.37
CA MET A 151 -2.72 0.11 -11.79
C MET A 151 -2.63 1.22 -12.84
N ILE A 152 -3.54 1.23 -13.82
CA ILE A 152 -3.62 2.29 -14.84
C ILE A 152 -3.91 3.64 -14.18
N THR A 153 -4.96 3.74 -13.36
CA THR A 153 -5.35 5.00 -12.72
C THR A 153 -4.25 5.52 -11.79
N THR A 154 -3.60 4.65 -11.03
CA THR A 154 -2.49 5.03 -10.14
C THR A 154 -1.29 5.51 -10.94
N GLY A 155 -0.92 4.79 -12.00
CA GLY A 155 0.16 5.18 -12.91
C GLY A 155 -0.08 6.55 -13.53
N LEU A 156 -1.30 6.80 -14.05
CA LEU A 156 -1.69 8.09 -14.61
C LEU A 156 -1.67 9.20 -13.56
N THR A 157 -2.19 8.94 -12.36
CA THR A 157 -2.21 9.93 -11.27
C THR A 157 -0.79 10.33 -10.88
N VAL A 158 0.11 9.35 -10.67
CA VAL A 158 1.52 9.61 -10.35
C VAL A 158 2.20 10.36 -11.50
N TYR A 159 1.94 9.97 -12.75
CA TYR A 159 2.48 10.65 -13.92
C TYR A 159 2.08 12.13 -13.95
N VAL A 160 0.79 12.42 -13.80
CA VAL A 160 0.25 13.80 -13.77
C VAL A 160 0.84 14.58 -12.59
N MET A 161 0.81 14.01 -11.38
CA MET A 161 1.33 14.69 -10.20
C MET A 161 2.82 15.01 -10.31
N ARG A 162 3.63 14.10 -10.88
CA ARG A 162 5.09 14.29 -10.98
C ARG A 162 5.54 15.11 -12.19
N HIS A 163 4.88 14.97 -13.34
CA HIS A 163 5.36 15.57 -14.59
C HIS A 163 4.55 16.79 -15.06
N VAL A 164 3.27 16.88 -14.67
CA VAL A 164 2.39 17.99 -15.09
C VAL A 164 2.26 19.04 -14.00
N ILE A 165 2.12 18.61 -12.74
CA ILE A 165 1.88 19.53 -11.60
C ILE A 165 3.17 19.80 -10.80
N GLY A 166 4.02 18.80 -10.63
CA GLY A 166 5.25 18.85 -9.83
C GLY A 166 6.55 19.02 -10.63
N GLY A 167 6.45 19.48 -11.88
CA GLY A 167 7.59 19.86 -12.71
C GLY A 167 8.25 21.16 -12.24
#